data_AF-A0A420MQT8-F1
#
_entry.id   AF-A0A420MQT8-F1
#
_cell.length_a   1.000
_cell.length_b   1.000
_cell.length_c   1.000
_cell.angle_alpha   90.00
_cell.angle_beta   90.00
_cell.angle_gamma   90.00
#
_symmetry.space_group_name_H-M   'P 1'
#
loop_
_entity.id
_entity.type
_entity.pdbx_description
1 polymer ?
#
loop_
_entity_poly.entity_id
_entity_poly.type
_entity_poly.pdbx_seq_one_letter_code
_entity_poly.pdbx_strand_id
1 'polypeptide(L)'
;MEEQYQPYWTADVGNPDWQPINWAQKPDYNLSLGVIRHGHIWSLTTAEHAALRGTNLRSINIIPPKKRVYSIGESLDLEGMIVSARYSDGITDDELFEGYGGYSISGFDPRRKGKQAVKVSYSVVGITKTASFTVKVKHL
;
A
#
# COMPACT_ATOMS: atom_id res chain seq x y z
N MET A 1 4.97 -6.33 -35.72
CA MET A 1 4.39 -5.14 -35.08
C MET A 1 3.64 -5.69 -33.88
N GLU A 2 4.30 -5.71 -32.73
CA GLU A 2 3.74 -6.35 -31.52
C GLU A 2 2.90 -5.29 -30.80
N GLU A 3 1.60 -5.57 -30.66
CA GLU A 3 0.65 -4.73 -29.94
C GLU A 3 0.83 -5.01 -28.44
N GLN A 4 1.29 -4.00 -27.70
CA GLN A 4 1.55 -4.12 -26.27
C GLN A 4 0.34 -3.64 -25.46
N TYR A 5 -0.35 -4.59 -24.82
CA TYR A 5 -1.43 -4.32 -23.87
C TYR A 5 -0.85 -4.20 -22.44
N GLN A 6 -1.31 -3.23 -21.64
CA GLN A 6 -0.82 -2.98 -20.28
C GLN A 6 -1.81 -3.46 -19.22
N PRO A 7 -1.42 -4.28 -18.22
CA PRO A 7 -2.29 -4.86 -17.19
C PRO A 7 -2.78 -3.94 -16.08
N TYR A 8 -2.55 -2.64 -16.17
CA TYR A 8 -2.83 -1.75 -15.06
C TYR A 8 -4.29 -1.29 -15.10
N TRP A 9 -5.12 -2.06 -14.37
CA TRP A 9 -6.49 -1.81 -13.86
C TRP A 9 -7.56 -2.81 -14.31
N THR A 10 -7.33 -4.10 -14.14
CA THR A 10 -8.44 -5.06 -14.02
C THR A 10 -8.41 -5.72 -12.65
N ALA A 11 -9.58 -5.77 -12.00
CA ALA A 11 -9.76 -6.35 -10.67
C ALA A 11 -9.59 -7.89 -10.66
N ASP A 12 -9.50 -8.50 -11.84
CA ASP A 12 -9.30 -9.93 -12.03
C ASP A 12 -8.44 -10.15 -13.30
N VAL A 13 -7.30 -10.82 -13.11
CA VAL A 13 -6.31 -11.11 -14.17
C VAL A 13 -6.83 -12.21 -15.13
N GLY A 14 -7.93 -12.89 -14.78
CA GLY A 14 -8.51 -13.98 -15.55
C GLY A 14 -9.34 -13.59 -16.78
N ASN A 15 -9.82 -12.33 -16.88
CA ASN A 15 -10.63 -11.90 -18.03
C ASN A 15 -10.54 -10.37 -18.29
N PRO A 16 -9.53 -9.89 -19.03
CA PRO A 16 -9.28 -8.45 -19.17
C PRO A 16 -9.89 -7.84 -20.44
N ASP A 17 -10.60 -6.71 -20.31
CA ASP A 17 -11.07 -5.86 -21.42
C ASP A 17 -9.96 -4.88 -21.85
N TRP A 18 -9.07 -5.33 -22.74
CA TRP A 18 -7.91 -4.56 -23.19
C TRP A 18 -8.24 -3.48 -24.23
N GLN A 19 -7.73 -2.26 -24.05
CA GLN A 19 -7.76 -1.18 -25.07
C GLN A 19 -6.33 -0.78 -25.50
N PRO A 20 -6.07 -0.56 -26.79
CA PRO A 20 -4.74 -0.16 -27.28
C PRO A 20 -4.41 1.30 -26.98
N ILE A 21 -3.13 1.58 -26.69
CA ILE A 21 -2.64 2.92 -26.36
C ILE A 21 -2.34 3.70 -27.64
N ASN A 22 -2.77 4.97 -27.70
CA ASN A 22 -2.37 5.88 -28.77
C ASN A 22 -1.05 6.59 -28.43
N TRP A 23 0.04 6.16 -29.08
CA TRP A 23 1.41 6.63 -28.84
C TRP A 23 1.71 8.08 -29.30
N ALA A 24 0.73 8.81 -29.85
CA ALA A 24 0.94 10.19 -30.31
C ALA A 24 1.01 11.22 -29.16
N GLN A 25 0.63 10.84 -27.94
CA GLN A 25 0.65 11.71 -26.76
C GLN A 25 1.66 11.19 -25.73
N LYS A 26 2.93 11.51 -25.95
CA LYS A 26 3.98 11.32 -24.92
C LYS A 26 3.80 12.38 -23.83
N PRO A 27 3.62 12.03 -22.55
CA PRO A 27 3.77 12.98 -21.47
C PRO A 27 5.25 13.38 -21.40
N ASP A 28 5.55 14.68 -21.40
CA ASP A 28 6.92 15.15 -21.18
C ASP A 28 7.33 14.88 -19.73
N TYR A 29 8.07 13.79 -19.51
CA TYR A 29 8.69 13.48 -18.22
C TYR A 29 10.00 14.27 -18.09
N ASN A 30 9.92 15.48 -17.54
CA ASN A 30 11.06 16.40 -17.37
C ASN A 30 12.09 15.97 -16.30
N LEU A 31 12.28 14.68 -16.03
CA LEU A 31 13.18 14.20 -14.97
C LEU A 31 14.00 12.94 -15.32
N SER A 32 14.20 12.58 -16.59
CA SER A 32 15.08 11.44 -16.90
C SER A 32 15.87 11.58 -18.21
N LEU A 33 17.14 11.96 -18.09
CA LEU A 33 18.19 11.66 -19.07
C LEU A 33 18.56 10.16 -18.90
N GLY A 34 17.86 9.26 -19.59
CA GLY A 34 18.13 7.82 -19.51
C GLY A 34 17.60 7.07 -20.72
N VAL A 35 18.50 6.41 -21.45
CA VAL A 35 18.29 5.61 -22.67
C VAL A 35 17.18 4.56 -22.50
N ILE A 36 16.22 4.53 -23.42
CA ILE A 36 15.25 3.43 -23.54
C ILE A 36 15.97 2.22 -24.13
N ARG A 37 16.12 1.15 -23.33
CA ARG A 37 16.43 -0.19 -23.83
C ARG A 37 15.15 -1.01 -23.66
N HIS A 38 14.83 -1.89 -24.62
CA HIS A 38 13.74 -2.85 -24.53
C HIS A 38 13.76 -3.51 -23.14
N GLY A 39 12.86 -3.11 -22.26
CA GLY A 39 12.99 -3.35 -20.84
C GLY A 39 11.61 -3.42 -20.21
N HIS A 40 11.37 -4.50 -19.47
CA HIS A 40 10.21 -4.64 -18.61
C HIS A 40 10.19 -3.46 -17.62
N ILE A 41 9.19 -2.59 -17.72
CA ILE A 41 8.91 -1.60 -16.67
C ILE A 41 8.21 -2.37 -15.55
N TRP A 42 8.98 -2.92 -14.61
CA TRP A 42 8.43 -3.28 -13.31
C TRP A 42 8.29 -1.98 -12.52
N SER A 43 7.06 -1.55 -12.23
CA SER A 43 6.85 -0.49 -11.24
C SER A 43 7.27 -1.03 -9.88
N LEU A 44 8.53 -0.77 -9.50
CA LEU A 44 9.04 -1.10 -8.17
C LEU A 44 8.33 -0.22 -7.14
N THR A 45 7.83 -0.85 -6.09
CA THR A 45 7.31 -0.17 -4.90
C THR A 45 8.40 0.65 -4.22
N THR A 46 8.01 1.62 -3.39
CA THR A 46 8.98 2.40 -2.59
C THR A 46 9.84 1.50 -1.71
N ALA A 47 9.29 0.39 -1.20
CA ALA A 47 10.02 -0.62 -0.43
C ALA A 47 11.08 -1.36 -1.25
N GLU A 48 10.77 -1.74 -2.49
CA GLU A 48 11.73 -2.39 -3.37
C GLU A 48 12.84 -1.42 -3.79
N HIS A 49 12.49 -0.15 -4.07
CA HIS A 49 13.50 0.88 -4.32
C HIS A 49 14.33 1.20 -3.08
N ALA A 50 13.73 1.17 -1.88
CA ALA A 50 14.45 1.29 -0.62
C ALA A 50 15.46 0.14 -0.44
N ALA A 51 15.04 -1.10 -0.73
CA ALA A 51 15.91 -2.28 -0.68
C ALA A 51 17.10 -2.16 -1.63
N LEU A 52 16.86 -1.74 -2.88
CA LEU A 52 17.91 -1.55 -3.89
C LEU A 52 18.92 -0.46 -3.51
N ARG A 53 18.48 0.58 -2.80
CA ARG A 53 19.35 1.67 -2.31
C ARG A 53 20.08 1.31 -1.02
N GLY A 54 19.82 0.15 -0.42
CA GLY A 54 20.39 -0.25 0.87
C GLY A 54 19.91 0.61 2.05
N THR A 55 18.73 1.23 1.94
CA THR A 55 18.12 2.01 3.02
C THR A 55 17.20 1.13 3.87
N ASN A 56 17.11 1.44 5.15
CA ASN A 56 16.35 0.68 6.13
C ASN A 56 15.04 1.40 6.50
N LEU A 57 13.99 0.61 6.77
CA LEU A 57 12.74 1.11 7.32
C LEU A 57 12.97 1.66 8.74
N ARG A 58 12.74 2.96 8.92
CA ARG A 58 13.01 3.67 10.19
C ARG A 58 11.77 3.67 11.10
N SER A 59 10.61 4.03 10.56
CA SER A 59 9.36 4.12 11.31
C SER A 59 8.15 4.03 10.40
N ILE A 60 7.01 3.65 10.98
CA ILE A 60 5.70 3.87 10.36
C ILE A 60 4.87 4.82 11.22
N ASN A 61 4.00 5.59 10.58
CA ASN A 61 3.03 6.47 11.21
C ASN A 61 1.62 6.09 10.73
N ILE A 62 0.64 6.26 11.60
CA ILE A 62 -0.76 5.94 11.30
C ILE A 62 -1.64 7.14 11.62
N ILE A 63 -2.43 7.57 10.65
CA ILE A 63 -3.62 8.36 10.88
C ILE A 63 -4.78 7.36 11.01
N PRO A 64 -5.44 7.28 12.17
CA PRO A 64 -6.46 6.26 12.41
C PRO A 64 -7.70 6.46 11.52
N PRO A 65 -8.47 5.39 11.25
CA PRO A 65 -9.68 5.48 10.43
C PRO A 65 -10.75 6.39 11.05
N LYS A 66 -11.65 6.89 10.21
CA LYS A 66 -12.77 7.74 10.64
C LYS A 66 -13.66 6.99 11.65
N LYS A 67 -13.93 5.72 11.36
CA LYS A 67 -14.77 4.85 12.19
C LYS A 67 -13.92 4.09 13.20
N ARG A 68 -14.28 4.18 14.48
CA ARG A 68 -13.58 3.50 15.59
C ARG A 68 -14.52 2.83 16.58
N VAL A 69 -15.82 2.90 16.32
CA VAL A 69 -16.87 2.28 17.13
C VAL A 69 -17.68 1.38 16.23
N TYR A 70 -17.76 0.10 16.60
CA TYR A 70 -18.40 -0.96 15.82
C TYR A 70 -19.45 -1.67 16.67
N SER A 71 -20.44 -2.23 16.00
CA SER A 71 -21.40 -3.15 16.59
C SER A 71 -20.83 -4.58 16.56
N ILE A 72 -21.34 -5.45 17.43
CA ILE A 72 -20.92 -6.86 17.41
C ILE A 72 -21.25 -7.49 16.06
N GLY A 73 -20.29 -8.20 15.48
CA GLY A 73 -20.41 -8.85 14.18
C GLY A 73 -20.12 -7.94 12.98
N GLU A 74 -19.86 -6.65 13.22
CA GLU A 74 -19.54 -5.69 12.17
C GLU A 74 -18.07 -5.80 11.72
N SER A 75 -17.84 -5.79 10.41
CA SER A 75 -16.50 -5.83 9.83
C SER A 75 -15.70 -4.55 10.12
N LEU A 76 -14.37 -4.70 10.18
CA LEU A 76 -13.47 -3.56 10.33
C LEU A 76 -13.54 -2.68 9.08
N ASP A 77 -13.72 -1.39 9.29
CA ASP A 77 -13.75 -0.36 8.26
C ASP A 77 -12.53 0.54 8.43
N LEU A 78 -11.70 0.59 7.41
CA LEU A 78 -10.43 1.32 7.39
C LEU A 78 -10.52 2.62 6.60
N GLU A 79 -11.72 3.04 6.18
CA GLU A 79 -11.90 4.24 5.40
C GLU A 79 -11.31 5.48 6.10
N GLY A 80 -10.46 6.21 5.37
CA GLY A 80 -9.73 7.37 5.86
C GLY A 80 -8.53 7.06 6.75
N MET A 81 -8.15 5.78 6.91
CA MET A 81 -6.87 5.43 7.50
C MET A 81 -5.74 5.72 6.50
N ILE A 82 -4.67 6.37 6.96
CA ILE A 82 -3.47 6.60 6.17
C ILE A 82 -2.29 6.01 6.95
N VAL A 83 -1.47 5.21 6.27
CA VAL A 83 -0.26 4.63 6.83
C VAL A 83 0.92 5.15 6.01
N SER A 84 1.90 5.75 6.69
CA SER A 84 3.11 6.25 6.04
C SER A 84 4.36 5.60 6.62
N ALA A 85 5.40 5.46 5.80
CA ALA A 85 6.69 4.89 6.18
C ALA A 85 7.83 5.89 5.93
N ARG A 86 8.75 5.98 6.89
CA ARG A 86 9.98 6.78 6.75
C ARG A 86 11.19 5.87 6.71
N TYR A 87 12.09 6.15 5.79
CA TYR A 87 13.32 5.40 5.58
C TYR A 87 14.55 6.17 6.10
N SER A 88 15.68 5.49 6.26
CA SER A 88 16.92 6.08 6.81
C SER A 88 17.58 7.13 5.91
N ASP A 89 17.31 7.09 4.61
CA ASP A 89 17.77 8.04 3.58
C ASP A 89 16.92 9.33 3.51
N GLY A 90 15.92 9.46 4.39
CA GLY A 90 15.03 10.62 4.46
C GLY A 90 13.82 10.56 3.53
N ILE A 91 13.76 9.56 2.65
CA ILE A 91 12.60 9.31 1.79
C ILE A 91 11.43 8.82 2.64
N THR A 92 10.23 9.27 2.27
CA THR A 92 8.98 8.91 2.91
C THR A 92 8.03 8.35 1.85
N ASP A 93 7.33 7.28 2.22
CA ASP A 93 6.15 6.80 1.50
C ASP A 93 4.94 7.30 2.29
N ASP A 94 4.19 8.25 1.73
CA ASP A 94 3.12 8.94 2.44
C ASP A 94 1.82 8.13 2.50
N GLU A 95 1.65 7.14 1.62
CA GLU A 95 0.46 6.31 1.56
C GLU A 95 0.78 4.87 1.15
N LEU A 96 0.90 4.01 2.16
CA LEU A 96 0.98 2.56 1.98
C LEU A 96 -0.42 1.97 1.81
N PHE A 97 -0.50 0.88 1.05
CA PHE A 97 -1.71 0.07 0.90
C PHE A 97 -1.61 -1.22 1.75
N GLU A 98 -2.76 -1.81 2.07
CA GLU A 98 -2.81 -3.14 2.69
C GLU A 98 -2.50 -4.21 1.64
N GLY A 99 -1.73 -5.24 2.01
CA GLY A 99 -1.50 -6.41 1.16
C GLY A 99 -0.05 -6.58 0.73
N TYR A 100 0.16 -7.15 -0.47
CA TYR A 100 1.50 -7.51 -0.96
C TYR A 100 2.37 -6.26 -1.16
N GLY A 101 3.56 -6.25 -0.58
CA GLY A 101 4.45 -5.07 -0.57
C GLY A 101 3.99 -3.94 0.37
N GLY A 102 2.86 -4.13 1.04
CA GLY A 102 2.20 -3.15 1.90
C GLY A 102 2.17 -3.56 3.38
N TYR A 103 1.29 -2.91 4.14
CA TYR A 103 1.09 -3.25 5.56
C TYR A 103 0.07 -4.38 5.74
N SER A 104 0.02 -4.95 6.94
CA SER A 104 -0.97 -5.95 7.36
C SER A 104 -1.61 -5.55 8.68
N ILE A 105 -2.88 -5.91 8.86
CA ILE A 105 -3.67 -5.61 10.06
C ILE A 105 -3.96 -6.87 10.86
N SER A 106 -3.95 -6.74 12.19
CA SER A 106 -4.31 -7.82 13.11
C SER A 106 -4.89 -7.28 14.42
N GLY A 107 -5.47 -8.17 15.25
CA GLY A 107 -5.91 -7.83 16.61
C GLY A 107 -7.37 -7.36 16.75
N PHE A 108 -8.09 -7.22 15.64
CA PHE A 108 -9.53 -6.94 15.63
C PHE A 108 -10.34 -8.24 15.65
N ASP A 109 -11.28 -8.37 16.59
CA ASP A 109 -12.27 -9.44 16.64
C ASP A 109 -13.69 -8.85 16.74
N PRO A 110 -14.55 -8.98 15.71
CA PRO A 110 -15.88 -8.39 15.72
C PRO A 110 -16.83 -9.01 16.76
N ARG A 111 -16.50 -10.18 17.33
CA ARG A 111 -17.30 -10.87 18.34
C ARG A 111 -16.90 -10.48 19.76
N ARG A 112 -15.71 -9.93 19.94
CA ARG A 112 -15.19 -9.51 21.25
C ARG A 112 -15.59 -8.07 21.57
N LYS A 113 -16.41 -7.89 22.60
CA LYS A 113 -16.85 -6.57 23.07
C LYS A 113 -15.71 -5.83 23.78
N GLY A 114 -15.84 -4.51 23.84
CA GLY A 114 -14.95 -3.64 24.58
C GLY A 114 -13.89 -2.98 23.69
N LYS A 115 -12.87 -2.40 24.33
CA LYS A 115 -11.76 -1.76 23.64
C LYS A 115 -10.83 -2.83 23.08
N GLN A 116 -10.45 -2.69 21.81
CA GLN A 116 -9.55 -3.59 21.13
C GLN A 116 -8.44 -2.78 20.47
N ALA A 117 -7.20 -3.27 20.60
CA ALA A 117 -6.05 -2.70 19.92
C ALA A 117 -5.89 -3.37 18.56
N VAL A 118 -6.00 -2.59 17.49
CA VAL A 118 -5.74 -3.00 16.12
C VAL A 118 -4.29 -2.68 15.81
N LYS A 119 -3.53 -3.69 15.43
CA LYS A 119 -2.10 -3.60 15.13
C LYS A 119 -1.88 -3.57 13.63
N VAL A 120 -1.17 -2.55 13.17
CA VAL A 120 -0.67 -2.41 11.81
C VAL A 120 0.80 -2.79 11.82
N SER A 121 1.20 -3.67 10.91
CA SER A 121 2.57 -4.17 10.77
C SER A 121 3.06 -3.94 9.35
N TYR A 122 4.27 -3.43 9.20
CA TYR A 122 4.91 -3.22 7.90
C TYR A 122 6.34 -3.76 7.93
N SER A 123 6.71 -4.54 6.93
CA SER A 123 7.99 -5.24 6.87
C SER A 123 8.70 -4.97 5.55
N VAL A 124 9.95 -4.51 5.63
CA VAL A 124 10.81 -4.25 4.46
C VAL A 124 12.16 -4.91 4.72
N VAL A 125 12.59 -5.83 3.84
CA VAL A 125 13.89 -6.53 3.91
C VAL A 125 14.19 -7.08 5.33
N GLY A 126 13.23 -7.76 5.94
CA GLY A 126 13.37 -8.36 7.27
C GLY A 126 13.26 -7.38 8.45
N ILE A 127 13.12 -6.08 8.22
CA ILE A 127 12.87 -5.09 9.26
C ILE A 127 11.37 -4.86 9.37
N THR A 128 10.80 -5.17 10.52
CA THR A 128 9.38 -4.94 10.82
C THR A 128 9.19 -3.74 11.74
N LYS A 129 8.26 -2.85 11.37
CA LYS A 129 7.76 -1.78 12.23
C LYS A 129 6.27 -1.95 12.44
N THR A 130 5.82 -1.59 13.64
CA THR A 130 4.43 -1.77 14.04
C THR A 130 3.92 -0.53 14.72
N ALA A 131 2.67 -0.19 14.47
CA ALA A 131 1.93 0.82 15.19
C ALA A 131 0.51 0.32 15.43
N SER A 132 -0.23 0.96 16.32
CA SER A 132 -1.53 0.46 16.73
C SER A 132 -2.49 1.59 17.03
N PHE A 133 -3.78 1.33 16.79
CA PHE A 133 -4.86 2.21 17.16
C PHE A 133 -5.94 1.44 17.91
N THR A 134 -6.77 2.15 18.68
CA THR A 134 -7.82 1.53 19.49
C THR A 134 -9.17 1.70 18.82
N VAL A 135 -9.92 0.60 18.76
CA VAL A 135 -11.34 0.57 18.37
C VAL A 135 -12.19 0.06 19.53
N LYS A 136 -13.50 0.30 19.50
CA LYS A 136 -14.45 -0.17 20.52
C LYS A 136 -15.59 -0.91 19.87
N VAL A 137 -15.81 -2.16 20.29
CA VAL A 137 -16.99 -2.94 19.91
C VAL A 137 -18.04 -2.82 21.02
N LYS A 138 -19.25 -2.40 20.65
CA LYS A 138 -20.40 -2.24 21.56
C LYS A 138 -21.55 -3.13 21.12
N HIS A 139 -22.47 -3.40 22.05
CA HIS A 139 -23.80 -3.83 21.67
C HIS A 139 -24.52 -2.70 20.92
N LEU A 140 -25.47 -3.09 20.07
CA LEU A 140 -26.51 -2.20 19.59
C LEU A 140 -27.30 -1.62 20.76
#